data_AF-A0A2E3FC02-F1
#
_entry.id   AF-A0A2E3FC02-F1
#
_cell.length_a   1.000
_cell.length_b   1.000
_cell.length_c   1.000
_cell.angle_alpha   90.00
_cell.angle_beta   90.00
_cell.angle_gamma   90.00
#
_symmetry.space_group_name_H-M   'P 1'
#
loop_
_entity.id
_entity.type
_entity.pdbx_description
1 polymer ?
#
loop_
_entity_poly.entity_id
_entity_poly.type
_entity_poly.pdbx_seq_one_letter_code
_entity_poly.pdbx_strand_id
1 'polypeptide(L)' 'MEIALLALGLVLIVEGLAYALAPSLIEAMLEALRALTLEQRRMLGLAAVAGGVVLVWLAKALGA' A
#
# COMPACT_ATOMS: atom_id res chain seq x y z
N MET A 1 -0.26 -19.07 -10.12
CA MET A 1 -1.65 -18.85 -9.66
C MET A 1 -1.71 -18.77 -8.14
N GLU A 2 -1.11 -19.72 -7.43
CA GLU A 2 -1.02 -19.73 -5.95
C GLU A 2 -0.48 -18.43 -5.33
N ILE A 3 0.66 -17.93 -5.80
CA ILE A 3 1.26 -16.68 -5.29
C ILE A 3 0.33 -15.47 -5.48
N ALA A 4 -0.44 -15.43 -6.57
CA ALA A 4 -1.39 -14.34 -6.81
C ALA A 4 -2.55 -14.36 -5.81
N LEU A 5 -3.07 -15.55 -5.49
CA LEU A 5 -4.10 -15.72 -4.46
C LEU A 5 -3.57 -15.35 -3.07
N LEU A 6 -2.33 -15.75 -2.75
CA LEU A 6 -1.68 -15.37 -1.50
C LEU A 6 -1.48 -13.85 -1.39
N ALA A 7 -0.91 -13.23 -2.41
CA ALA A 7 -0.69 -11.78 -2.45
C ALA A 7 -2.02 -11.02 -2.30
N LEU A 8 -3.05 -11.44 -3.02
CA LEU A 8 -4.39 -10.84 -2.92
C LEU A 8 -4.99 -11.03 -1.52
N GLY A 9 -4.89 -12.24 -0.95
CA GLY A 9 -5.40 -12.52 0.39
C GLY A 9 -4.71 -11.69 1.47
N LEU A 10 -3.38 -11.54 1.40
CA LEU A 10 -2.63 -10.71 2.33
C LEU A 10 -3.03 -9.22 2.22
N VAL A 11 -3.19 -8.70 1.00
CA VAL A 11 -3.67 -7.33 0.79
C VAL A 11 -5.05 -7.14 1.42
N LEU A 12 -5.99 -8.07 1.19
CA LEU A 12 -7.34 -7.99 1.77
C LEU A 12 -7.34 -8.05 3.30
N ILE A 13 -6.48 -8.88 3.90
CA ILE A 13 -6.35 -8.95 5.36
C ILE A 13 -5.81 -7.62 5.90
N VAL A 14 -4.71 -7.09 5.35
CA VAL A 14 -4.10 -5.85 5.84
C VAL A 14 -5.04 -4.66 5.67
N GLU A 15 -5.65 -4.50 4.50
CA GLU A 15 -6.65 -3.46 4.24
C GLU A 15 -7.87 -3.61 5.15
N GLY A 16 -8.42 -4.83 5.25
CA GLY A 16 -9.57 -5.13 6.10
C GLY A 16 -9.34 -4.82 7.58
N LEU A 17 -8.13 -5.10 8.09
CA LEU A 17 -7.74 -4.77 9.46
C LEU A 17 -7.69 -3.26 9.68
N ALA A 18 -7.20 -2.49 8.69
CA ALA A 18 -7.20 -1.03 8.79
C ALA A 18 -8.63 -0.49 8.92
N TYR A 19 -9.57 -1.00 8.13
CA TYR A 19 -11.00 -0.63 8.24
C TYR A 19 -11.65 -1.10 9.56
N ALA A 20 -11.35 -2.32 10.02
CA ALA A 20 -12.00 -2.92 11.18
C ALA A 20 -11.46 -2.38 12.51
N LEU A 21 -10.14 -2.13 12.62
CA LEU A 21 -9.48 -1.76 13.86
C LEU A 21 -9.24 -0.26 14.01
N ALA A 22 -9.05 0.47 12.89
CA ALA A 22 -8.69 1.88 12.91
C ALA A 22 -9.41 2.70 11.82
N PRO A 23 -10.75 2.71 11.77
CA PRO A 23 -11.50 3.44 10.74
C PRO A 23 -11.20 4.95 10.73
N SER A 24 -10.94 5.57 11.88
CA SER A 24 -10.57 6.99 11.98
C SER A 24 -9.22 7.32 11.33
N LEU A 25 -8.29 6.37 11.27
CA LEU A 25 -7.02 6.55 10.56
C LEU A 25 -7.25 6.66 9.06
N ILE A 26 -8.16 5.85 8.51
CA ILE A 26 -8.55 5.91 7.10
C ILE A 26 -9.13 7.29 6.76
N GLU A 27 -10.04 7.80 7.60
CA GLU A 27 -10.63 9.13 7.40
C GLU A 27 -9.55 10.22 7.40
N ALA A 28 -8.65 10.22 8.39
CA ALA A 28 -7.55 11.16 8.46
C ALA A 28 -6.58 11.07 7.26
N MET A 29 -6.28 9.85 6.79
CA MET A 29 -5.48 9.64 5.58
C MET A 29 -6.17 10.18 4.34
N LEU A 30 -7.48 9.99 4.21
CA LEU A 30 -8.25 10.53 3.08
C LEU A 30 -8.30 12.05 3.10
N GLU A 31 -8.42 12.67 4.27
CA GLU A 31 -8.34 14.12 4.42
C GLU A 31 -6.96 14.65 4.01
N ALA A 32 -5.89 14.00 4.48
CA ALA A 32 -4.52 14.34 4.09
C ALA A 32 -4.30 14.22 2.57
N LEU A 33 -4.79 13.12 1.96
CA LEU A 33 -4.73 12.93 0.51
C LEU A 33 -5.53 13.99 -0.25
N ARG A 34 -6.69 14.39 0.27
CA ARG A 34 -7.53 15.44 -0.32
C ARG A 34 -6.83 16.81 -0.33
N ALA A 35 -6.02 17.11 0.68
CA ALA A 35 -5.25 18.35 0.76
C ALA A 35 -4.11 18.43 -0.29
N LEU A 36 -3.66 17.32 -0.85
CA LEU A 36 -2.61 17.28 -1.87
C LEU A 36 -3.13 17.72 -3.25
N THR A 37 -2.29 18.44 -4.00
CA THR A 37 -2.52 18.73 -5.42
C THR A 37 -2.44 17.46 -6.27
N LEU A 38 -2.98 17.50 -7.50
CA LEU A 38 -2.94 16.33 -8.40
C LEU A 38 -1.52 15.85 -8.69
N GLU A 39 -0.56 16.76 -8.85
CA GLU A 39 0.84 16.44 -9.07
C GLU A 39 1.46 15.75 -7.85
N GLN A 40 1.20 16.26 -6.64
CA GLN A 40 1.68 15.65 -5.40
C GLN A 40 1.11 14.24 -5.20
N ARG A 41 -0.17 14.02 -5.50
CA ARG A 41 -0.79 12.68 -5.45
C ARG A 41 -0.13 11.71 -6.43
N ARG A 42 0.18 12.18 -7.65
CA ARG A 42 0.92 11.38 -8.64
C ARG A 42 2.32 11.03 -8.13
N MET A 43 3.04 12.00 -7.59
CA MET A 43 4.38 11.78 -7.03
C MET A 43 4.36 10.79 -5.87
N LEU A 44 3.38 10.89 -4.98
CA LEU A 44 3.18 9.94 -3.89
C LEU A 44 2.93 8.52 -4.42
N GLY A 45 2.08 8.38 -5.43
CA GLY A 45 1.82 7.08 -6.07
C GLY A 45 3.08 6.50 -6.74
N LEU A 46 3.86 7.32 -7.44
CA LEU A 46 5.13 6.89 -8.04
C LEU A 46 6.15 6.47 -6.98
N ALA A 47 6.24 7.21 -5.87
CA ALA A 47 7.10 6.86 -4.75
C ALA A 47 6.69 5.53 -4.10
N ALA A 48 5.38 5.29 -3.93
CA ALA A 48 4.85 4.04 -3.40
C ALA A 48 5.18 2.85 -4.34
N VAL A 49 5.02 3.02 -5.66
CA VAL A 49 5.38 2.00 -6.65
C VAL A 49 6.89 1.71 -6.61
N ALA A 50 7.72 2.76 -6.63
CA ALA A 50 9.18 2.60 -6.58
C ALA A 50 9.62 1.89 -5.30
N GLY A 51 9.07 2.29 -4.15
CA GLY A 51 9.32 1.65 -2.87
C GLY A 51 8.89 0.17 -2.87
N GLY A 52 7.72 -0.15 -3.40
CA GLY A 52 7.24 -1.51 -3.54
C GLY A 52 8.16 -2.39 -4.39
N VAL A 53 8.66 -1.87 -5.52
CA VAL A 53 9.64 -2.56 -6.37
C VAL A 53 10.94 -2.81 -5.62
N VAL A 54 11.46 -1.81 -4.89
CA VAL A 54 12.67 -1.96 -4.06
C VAL A 54 12.47 -3.04 -2.99
N LEU A 55 11.33 -3.04 -2.30
CA LEU A 55 11.05 -4.04 -1.27
C LEU A 55 10.96 -5.46 -1.84
N VAL A 56 10.29 -5.65 -2.97
CA VAL A 56 10.24 -6.96 -3.65
C VAL A 56 11.63 -7.39 -4.10
N TRP A 57 12.43 -6.46 -4.62
CA TRP A 57 13.80 -6.76 -5.03
C TRP A 57 14.67 -7.17 -3.84
N LEU A 58 14.56 -6.47 -2.70
CA LEU A 58 15.27 -6.82 -1.47
C LEU A 58 14.81 -8.17 -0.92
N ALA A 59 13.51 -8.44 -0.88
CA ALA A 59 12.99 -9.73 -0.44
C ALA A 59 13.57 -10.87 -1.28
N LYS A 60 13.59 -10.70 -2.61
CA LYS A 60 14.21 -11.65 -3.53
C LYS A 60 15.71 -11.81 -3.29
N ALA A 61 16.43 -10.70 -3.07
CA ALA A 61 17.86 -10.72 -2.77
C ALA A 61 18.16 -11.45 -1.44
N LEU A 62 17.22 -11.45 -0.50
CA LEU A 62 17.29 -12.12 0.79
C LEU A 62 16.78 -13.59 0.74
N GLY A 63 16.34 -14.08 -0.41
CA GLY A 63 15.99 -15.49 -0.63
C GLY A 63 14.50 -15.84 -0.62
N ALA A 64 13.61 -14.84 -0.74
CA ALA A 64 12.19 -15.07 -1.07
C ALA A 64 12.01 -15.47 -2.55
#